data_AF-A0A967GFV4-F1
#
_entry.id   AF-A0A967GFV4-F1
#
_cell.length_a   1.000
_cell.length_b   1.000
_cell.length_c   1.000
_cell.angle_alpha   90.00
_cell.angle_beta   90.00
_cell.angle_gamma   90.00
#
_symmetry.space_group_name_H-M   'P 1'
#
loop_
_entity.id
_entity.type
_entity.pdbx_description
1 polymer ?
#
loop_
_entity_poly.entity_id
_entity_poly.type
_entity_poly.pdbx_seq_one_letter_code
_entity_poly.pdbx_strand_id
1 'polypeptide(L)' 'NVARKYDKVATFMPKPMFDDNGNGMHTHQSLWKNGEPLFAGDQYAGLSETAVYYIGGLLKHARALAAFTNPSTNSYKR' A
#
# COMPACT_ATOMS: atom_id res chain seq x y z
N ASN A 1 11.44 7.96 -17.78
CA ASN A 1 12.28 9.01 -18.40
C ASN A 1 13.77 8.75 -18.22
N VAL A 2 14.29 8.70 -16.99
CA VAL A 2 15.72 8.40 -16.74
C VAL A 2 16.15 7.06 -17.35
N ALA A 3 15.42 5.97 -17.07
CA ALA A 3 15.72 4.66 -17.67
C ALA A 3 15.86 4.71 -19.21
N ARG A 4 14.93 5.40 -19.89
CA ARG A 4 14.95 5.56 -21.35
C ARG A 4 16.15 6.36 -21.85
N LYS A 5 16.58 7.40 -21.12
CA LYS A 5 17.80 8.19 -21.40
C LYS A 5 19.06 7.33 -21.37
N TYR A 6 19.05 6.26 -20.57
CA TYR A 6 20.13 5.28 -20.46
C TYR A 6 19.82 3.97 -21.24
N ASP A 7 18.97 4.04 -22.26
CA ASP A 7 18.60 2.92 -23.14
C ASP A 7 18.12 1.65 -22.41
N LYS A 8 17.43 1.85 -21.29
CA LYS A 8 16.70 0.81 -20.55
C LYS A 8 15.18 1.04 -20.62
N VAL A 9 14.42 -0.01 -20.37
CA VAL A 9 12.96 0.05 -20.19
C VAL A 9 12.63 -0.30 -18.74
N ALA A 10 11.97 0.61 -18.03
CA ALA A 10 11.48 0.36 -16.67
C ALA A 10 9.98 0.04 -16.73
N THR A 11 9.53 -0.86 -15.85
CA THR A 11 8.12 -1.19 -15.70
C THR A 11 7.75 -1.26 -14.23
N PHE A 12 6.53 -0.83 -13.92
CA PHE A 12 5.93 -0.91 -12.58
C PHE A 12 4.85 -2.00 -12.52
N MET A 13 4.81 -2.91 -13.52
CA MET A 13 3.89 -4.02 -13.49
C MET A 13 4.08 -4.85 -12.20
N PRO A 14 2.99 -5.28 -11.54
CA PRO A 14 3.07 -5.96 -10.25
C PRO A 14 3.89 -7.26 -10.27
N LYS A 15 3.88 -7.99 -11.38
CA LYS A 15 4.56 -9.27 -11.55
C LYS A 15 5.04 -9.41 -12.99
N PRO A 16 6.26 -8.94 -13.31
CA PRO A 16 6.78 -9.04 -14.66
C PRO A 16 7.35 -10.43 -14.97
N MET A 17 7.77 -11.18 -13.95
CA MET A 17 8.42 -12.50 -14.07
C MET A 17 7.71 -13.54 -13.21
N PHE A 18 7.58 -14.76 -13.74
CA PHE A 18 7.14 -15.94 -13.00
C PHE A 18 8.27 -16.45 -12.09
N ASP A 19 7.94 -17.01 -10.92
CA ASP A 19 8.89 -17.54 -9.91
C ASP A 19 9.96 -16.56 -9.38
N ASP A 20 9.81 -15.27 -9.63
CA ASP A 20 10.63 -14.22 -9.04
C ASP A 20 9.75 -13.16 -8.35
N ASN A 21 10.34 -12.27 -7.58
CA ASN A 21 9.64 -11.26 -6.81
C ASN A 21 8.82 -10.33 -7.70
N GLY A 22 7.67 -9.89 -7.16
CA GLY A 22 6.86 -8.86 -7.78
C GLY A 22 7.15 -7.45 -7.24
N ASN A 23 6.67 -6.43 -7.95
CA ASN A 23 6.74 -5.03 -7.52
C ASN A 23 5.51 -4.69 -6.68
N GLY A 24 5.72 -4.29 -5.42
CA GLY A 24 4.66 -3.81 -4.53
C GLY A 24 4.73 -2.29 -4.34
N MET A 25 3.61 -1.70 -3.92
CA MET A 25 3.54 -0.30 -3.49
C MET A 25 3.01 -0.25 -2.05
N HIS A 26 3.88 -0.55 -1.08
CA HIS A 26 3.53 -0.43 0.33
C HIS A 26 3.25 1.04 0.64
N THR A 27 2.08 1.32 1.22
CA THR A 27 1.58 2.68 1.43
C THR A 27 1.42 2.93 2.91
N HIS A 28 2.27 3.79 3.48
CA HIS A 28 2.21 4.19 4.87
C HIS A 28 1.22 5.35 5.02
N GLN A 29 0.30 5.26 5.98
CA GLN A 29 -0.75 6.26 6.20
C GLN A 29 -0.81 6.62 7.69
N SER A 30 -1.03 7.88 7.99
CA SER A 30 -1.31 8.37 9.35
C SER A 30 -2.24 9.57 9.30
N LEU A 31 -3.10 9.71 10.31
CA LEU A 31 -3.97 10.88 10.46
C LEU A 31 -3.36 11.88 11.44
N TRP A 32 -3.50 13.16 11.12
CA TRP A 32 -2.98 14.27 11.91
C TRP A 32 -4.05 15.34 12.08
N LYS A 33 -4.06 16.00 13.24
CA LYS A 33 -4.93 17.14 13.50
C LYS A 33 -4.22 18.12 14.43
N ASN A 34 -4.23 19.40 14.08
CA ASN A 34 -3.58 20.47 14.85
C ASN A 34 -2.09 20.20 15.16
N GLY A 35 -1.38 19.53 14.24
CA GLY A 35 0.03 19.17 14.42
C GLY A 35 0.28 17.88 15.21
N GLU A 36 -0.76 17.25 15.76
CA GLU A 36 -0.62 16.03 16.57
C GLU A 36 -0.94 14.75 15.77
N PRO A 37 -0.14 13.68 15.93
CA PRO A 37 -0.37 12.40 15.27
C PRO A 37 -1.48 11.62 15.96
N LEU A 38 -2.62 11.47 15.29
CA LEU A 38 -3.80 10.79 15.84
C LEU A 38 -3.64 9.27 15.96
N PHE A 39 -2.60 8.70 15.36
CA PHE A 39 -2.35 7.25 15.37
C PHE A 39 -1.47 6.77 16.52
N ALA A 40 -0.82 7.67 17.26
CA ALA A 40 -0.02 7.31 18.43
C ALA A 40 -0.91 7.12 19.67
N GLY A 41 -0.70 6.05 20.44
CA GLY A 41 -1.47 5.76 21.65
C GLY A 41 -0.91 4.60 22.46
N ASP A 42 -1.75 4.02 23.33
CA ASP A 42 -1.40 2.98 24.30
C ASP A 42 -1.94 1.58 23.95
N GLN A 43 -2.57 1.44 22.78
CA GLN A 43 -3.02 0.15 22.26
C GLN A 43 -1.84 -0.65 21.70
N TYR A 44 -2.15 -1.81 21.12
CA TYR A 44 -1.15 -2.69 20.52
C TYR A 44 -0.16 -1.94 19.60
N ALA A 45 1.12 -2.25 19.76
CA ALA A 45 2.23 -1.63 19.01
C ALA A 45 2.33 -0.09 19.12
N GLY A 46 1.81 0.50 20.20
CA GLY A 46 1.84 1.96 20.43
C GLY A 46 0.83 2.74 19.58
N LEU A 47 -0.22 2.06 19.13
CA LEU A 47 -1.28 2.65 18.32
C LEU A 47 -2.37 3.28 19.19
N SER A 48 -3.07 4.27 18.65
CA SER A 48 -4.32 4.76 19.23
C SER A 48 -5.48 3.85 18.86
N GLU A 49 -6.58 3.94 19.61
CA GLU A 49 -7.84 3.31 19.24
C GLU A 49 -8.33 3.77 17.85
N THR A 50 -8.11 5.04 17.50
CA THR A 50 -8.41 5.58 16.16
C THR A 50 -7.66 4.82 15.06
N ALA A 51 -6.37 4.52 15.26
CA ALA A 51 -5.59 3.74 14.32
C ALA A 51 -6.10 2.29 14.21
N VAL A 52 -6.47 1.66 15.33
CA VAL A 52 -7.06 0.31 15.33
C VAL A 52 -8.35 0.27 14.52
N TYR A 53 -9.25 1.24 14.71
CA TYR A 53 -10.48 1.33 13.91
C TYR A 53 -10.22 1.65 12.44
N TYR A 54 -9.24 2.50 12.14
CA TYR A 54 -8.83 2.80 10.76
C TYR A 54 -8.37 1.53 10.04
N ILE A 55 -7.50 0.73 10.67
CA ILE A 55 -7.05 -0.57 10.15
C ILE A 55 -8.24 -1.51 9.99
N GLY A 56 -9.14 -1.58 10.97
CA GLY A 56 -10.36 -2.39 10.91
C GLY A 56 -11.23 -2.04 9.70
N GLY A 57 -11.37 -0.76 9.38
CA GLY A 57 -12.06 -0.29 8.17
C GLY A 57 -11.38 -0.76 6.88
N LEU A 58 -10.05 -0.61 6.78
CA LEU A 58 -9.29 -1.09 5.63
C LEU A 58 -9.45 -2.61 5.42
N LEU A 59 -9.33 -3.40 6.49
CA LEU A 59 -9.48 -4.86 6.43
C LEU A 59 -10.91 -5.27 6.04
N LYS A 60 -11.93 -4.63 6.64
CA LYS A 60 -13.34 -4.88 6.31
C LYS A 60 -13.65 -4.62 4.84
N HIS A 61 -13.06 -3.58 4.26
CA HIS A 61 -13.30 -3.16 2.88
C HIS A 61 -12.22 -3.62 1.88
N ALA A 62 -11.27 -4.48 2.29
CA ALA A 62 -10.10 -4.83 1.50
C ALA A 62 -10.44 -5.36 0.08
N ARG A 63 -11.49 -6.19 -0.06
CA ARG A 63 -11.90 -6.71 -1.37
C ARG A 63 -12.42 -5.62 -2.30
N ALA A 64 -13.19 -4.66 -1.77
CA ALA A 64 -13.67 -3.53 -2.57
C ALA A 64 -12.52 -2.58 -2.91
N LEU A 65 -11.63 -2.33 -1.96
CA LEU A 65 -10.42 -1.53 -2.17
C LEU A 65 -9.50 -2.15 -3.23
N ALA A 66 -9.41 -3.48 -3.31
CA ALA A 66 -8.58 -4.18 -4.30
C ALA A 66 -8.94 -3.83 -5.75
N ALA A 67 -10.18 -3.43 -6.04
CA ALA A 67 -10.56 -2.92 -7.36
C ALA A 67 -9.80 -1.64 -7.75
N PHE A 68 -9.36 -0.86 -6.75
CA PHE A 68 -8.63 0.39 -6.93
C PHE A 68 -7.13 0.23 -6.65
N THR A 69 -6.75 -0.50 -5.60
CA THR A 69 -5.34 -0.69 -5.20
C THR A 69 -4.64 -1.75 -6.05
N ASN A 70 -5.39 -2.67 -6.66
CA ASN A 70 -4.88 -3.77 -7.47
C ASN A 70 -5.68 -3.90 -8.80
N PRO A 71 -5.74 -2.82 -9.61
CA PRO A 71 -6.75 -2.65 -10.67
C PRO A 71 -6.43 -3.41 -11.97
N SER A 72 -5.51 -4.37 -11.96
CA SER A 72 -5.12 -5.12 -13.15
C SER A 72 -5.10 -6.61 -12.89
N THR A 73 -5.38 -7.42 -13.90
CA THR A 73 -5.27 -8.89 -13.81
C THR A 73 -3.86 -9.32 -13.41
N ASN A 74 -2.82 -8.58 -13.83
CA ASN A 74 -1.44 -8.84 -13.44
C ASN A 74 -1.18 -8.64 -11.93
N SER A 75 -2.00 -7.83 -11.25
CA SER A 75 -1.91 -7.65 -9.79
C SER A 75 -2.17 -8.94 -9.03
N TYR A 76 -3.01 -9.82 -9.57
CA TYR A 76 -3.40 -11.09 -8.93
C TYR A 76 -2.45 -12.25 -9.29
N LYS A 77 -1.38 -11.97 -10.03
CA LYS A 77 -0.27 -12.90 -10.28
C LYS A 77 0.93 -12.63 -9.37
N ARG A 78 0.93 -11.49 -8.68
CA ARG A 78 2.02 -11.04 -7.80
C ARG A 78 2.04 -11.85 -6.52
#